data_AF-A0A448PFW1-F1
#
_entry.id   AF-A0A448PFW1-F1
#
_cell.length_a   1.000
_cell.length_b   1.000
_cell.length_c   1.000
_cell.angle_alpha   90.00
_cell.angle_beta   90.00
_cell.angle_gamma   90.00
#
_symmetry.space_group_name_H-M   'P 1'
#
loop_
_entity.id
_entity.type
_entity.pdbx_description
1 polymer ?
#
loop_
_entity_poly.entity_id
_entity_poly.type
_entity_poly.pdbx_seq_one_letter_code
_entity_poly.pdbx_strand_id
1 'polypeptide(L)'
;MIYHDIEWEQAAAVDHYASQNWNSRYRLTWHGEDSYIARFDTTYDSENAGELDIDETDPRYDEFISVDFEILEIITDGPRRYNEYVSIDYRDFPDEIIDITNNHTVYPNPNVPPRP
;
A
#
# COMPACT_ATOMS: atom_id res chain seq x y z
N MET A 1 -6.94 2.77 17.59
CA MET A 1 -6.13 1.88 16.74
C MET A 1 -5.69 0.62 17.45
N ILE A 2 -6.44 -0.45 17.20
CA ILE A 2 -5.92 -1.81 17.24
C ILE A 2 -5.35 -2.04 15.84
N TYR A 3 -4.05 -1.78 15.65
CA TYR A 3 -3.42 -2.08 14.35
C TYR A 3 -3.44 -3.58 14.10
N HIS A 4 -3.81 -4.00 12.90
CA HIS A 4 -3.62 -5.39 12.50
C HIS A 4 -2.12 -5.66 12.42
N ASP A 5 -1.66 -6.80 12.94
CA ASP A 5 -0.22 -7.15 12.92
C ASP A 5 0.36 -7.10 11.49
N ILE A 6 -0.47 -7.41 10.48
CA ILE A 6 -0.10 -7.38 9.05
C ILE A 6 0.04 -5.96 8.48
N GLU A 7 -0.68 -4.97 9.00
CA GLU A 7 -0.56 -3.56 8.55
C GLU A 7 0.83 -3.01 8.84
N TRP A 8 1.42 -3.41 9.96
CA TRP A 8 2.78 -3.02 10.30
C TRP A 8 3.81 -3.64 9.35
N GLU A 9 3.62 -4.91 8.98
CA GLU A 9 4.53 -5.60 8.06
C GLU A 9 4.46 -5.04 6.63
N GLN A 10 3.27 -4.59 6.23
CA GLN A 10 2.98 -4.11 4.89
C GLN A 10 3.19 -2.59 4.76
N ALA A 11 2.30 -1.80 5.37
CA ALA A 11 2.27 -0.36 5.19
C ALA A 11 3.49 0.32 5.83
N ALA A 12 3.90 -0.08 7.04
CA ALA A 12 5.05 0.57 7.69
C ALA A 12 6.38 0.24 7.00
N ALA A 13 6.52 -0.96 6.42
CA ALA A 13 7.71 -1.30 5.64
C ALA A 13 7.84 -0.44 4.38
N VAL A 14 6.72 -0.22 3.69
CA VAL A 14 6.68 0.65 2.52
C VAL A 14 6.92 2.11 2.91
N ASP A 15 6.22 2.63 3.92
CA ASP A 15 6.38 4.00 4.40
C ASP A 15 7.82 4.30 4.82
N HIS A 16 8.42 3.42 5.64
CA HIS A 16 9.79 3.61 6.13
C HIS A 16 10.81 3.66 5.00
N TYR A 17 10.69 2.77 4.01
CA TYR A 17 11.60 2.75 2.87
C TYR A 17 11.34 3.91 1.91
N ALA A 18 10.08 4.13 1.55
CA ALA A 18 9.71 5.06 0.50
C ALA A 18 9.84 6.53 0.92
N SER A 19 9.62 6.84 2.19
CA SER A 19 9.89 8.17 2.76
C SER A 19 11.37 8.57 2.66
N GLN A 20 12.30 7.60 2.68
CA GLN A 20 13.74 7.82 2.48
C GLN A 20 14.13 7.84 0.99
N ASN A 21 13.25 7.36 0.11
CA ASN A 21 13.47 7.21 -1.33
C ASN A 21 12.32 7.87 -2.13
N TRP A 22 11.94 9.09 -1.74
CA TRP A 22 10.72 9.76 -2.21
C TRP A 22 10.61 9.90 -3.74
N ASN A 23 11.75 10.03 -4.42
CA ASN A 23 11.81 10.22 -5.87
C ASN A 23 12.00 8.90 -6.65
N SER A 24 12.07 7.76 -5.96
CA SER A 24 12.16 6.46 -6.62
C SER A 24 10.87 6.13 -7.37
N ARG A 25 11.03 5.33 -8.42
CA ARG A 25 9.92 4.69 -9.13
C ARG A 25 9.71 3.29 -8.58
N TYR A 26 8.47 2.98 -8.22
CA TYR A 26 8.07 1.69 -7.67
C TYR A 26 7.23 0.95 -8.69
N ARG A 27 7.53 -0.33 -8.92
CA ARG A 27 6.60 -1.24 -9.60
C ARG A 27 5.75 -1.93 -8.54
N LEU A 28 4.44 -1.73 -8.63
CA LEU A 28 3.44 -2.45 -7.84
C LEU A 28 2.85 -3.54 -8.73
N THR A 29 2.69 -4.75 -8.18
CA THR A 29 2.15 -5.91 -8.91
C THR A 29 1.17 -6.68 -8.04
N TRP A 30 -0.03 -6.91 -8.57
CA TRP A 30 -0.99 -7.89 -8.08
C TRP A 30 -0.98 -9.10 -9.01
N HIS A 31 -1.06 -10.32 -8.48
CA HIS A 31 -0.82 -11.60 -9.12
C HIS A 31 -1.49 -11.76 -10.51
N GLY A 32 -0.80 -11.27 -11.55
CA GLY A 32 -1.25 -11.34 -12.95
C GLY A 32 -2.43 -10.44 -13.30
N GLU A 33 -2.83 -9.52 -12.42
CA GLU A 33 -4.01 -8.66 -12.62
C GLU A 33 -3.60 -7.24 -13.01
N ASP A 34 -3.10 -6.49 -12.03
CA ASP A 34 -2.77 -5.08 -12.16
C ASP A 34 -1.26 -4.89 -11.98
N SER A 35 -0.68 -4.01 -12.78
CA SER A 35 0.69 -3.55 -12.54
C SER A 35 0.88 -2.10 -12.94
N TYR A 36 1.48 -1.33 -12.03
CA TYR A 36 1.70 0.09 -12.19
C TYR A 36 3.16 0.42 -11.90
N ILE A 37 3.71 1.39 -12.63
CA ILE A 37 4.87 2.14 -12.13
C ILE A 37 4.32 3.41 -11.49
N ALA A 38 4.64 3.60 -10.21
CA ALA A 38 4.14 4.70 -9.42
C ALA A 38 5.24 5.35 -8.59
N ARG A 39 4.97 6.52 -8.03
CA ARG A 39 5.82 7.21 -7.05
C ARG A 39 5.07 7.28 -5.74
N PHE A 40 5.76 7.00 -4.64
CA PHE A 40 5.20 7.18 -3.31
C PHE A 40 4.75 8.63 -3.11
N ASP A 41 3.55 8.81 -2.54
CA ASP A 41 2.98 10.14 -2.27
C ASP A 41 2.80 10.38 -0.77
N THR A 42 2.13 9.48 -0.04
CA THR A 42 1.94 9.65 1.41
C THR A 42 1.48 8.36 2.08
N THR A 43 1.47 8.37 3.42
CA THR A 43 0.84 7.35 4.27
C THR A 43 -0.08 8.05 5.27
N TYR A 44 -1.26 7.51 5.55
CA TYR A 44 -2.21 8.07 6.52
C TYR A 44 -3.09 7.00 7.16
N ASP A 45 -3.58 7.31 8.37
CA ASP A 45 -4.61 6.51 9.03
C ASP A 45 -5.96 6.73 8.32
N SER A 46 -6.69 5.64 8.08
CA SER A 46 -7.96 5.59 7.37
C SER A 46 -8.96 4.71 8.11
N GLU A 47 -10.23 4.76 7.68
CA GLU A 47 -11.33 4.02 8.27
C GLU A 47 -12.42 3.69 7.23
N ASN A 48 -13.28 2.72 7.54
CA ASN A 48 -14.35 2.25 6.64
C ASN A 48 -15.77 2.68 7.03
N ALA A 49 -15.94 3.50 8.07
CA ALA A 49 -17.23 4.02 8.50
C ALA A 49 -17.93 4.79 7.36
N GLY A 50 -17.20 5.67 6.68
CA GLY A 50 -17.74 6.42 5.53
C GLY A 50 -18.08 5.53 4.31
N GLU A 51 -17.28 4.48 4.07
CA GLU A 51 -17.47 3.54 2.96
C GLU A 51 -18.73 2.68 3.16
N LEU A 52 -18.96 2.23 4.40
CA LEU A 52 -20.02 1.29 4.75
C LEU A 52 -21.28 1.95 5.31
N ASP A 53 -21.28 3.28 5.52
CA ASP A 53 -22.32 4.04 6.21
C ASP A 53 -22.62 3.46 7.62
N ILE A 54 -21.56 3.24 8.40
CA ILE A 54 -21.60 2.67 9.76
C ILE A 54 -20.97 3.61 10.77
N ASP A 55 -21.18 3.33 12.06
CA ASP A 55 -20.50 4.03 13.15
C ASP A 55 -19.34 3.21 13.74
N GLU A 56 -18.53 3.85 14.59
CA GLU A 56 -17.37 3.25 15.27
C GLU A 56 -17.71 2.08 16.21
N THR A 57 -18.99 1.88 16.52
CA THR A 57 -19.46 0.79 17.39
C THR A 57 -19.93 -0.44 16.61
N ASP A 58 -20.08 -0.32 15.29
CA ASP A 58 -20.41 -1.44 14.43
C ASP A 58 -19.27 -2.47 14.44
N PRO A 59 -19.54 -3.77 14.62
CA PRO A 59 -18.51 -4.80 14.65
C PRO A 59 -17.70 -4.95 13.34
N ARG A 60 -18.14 -4.31 12.24
CA ARG A 60 -17.42 -4.26 10.95
C ARG A 60 -16.54 -3.02 10.82
N TYR A 61 -16.64 -2.07 11.76
CA TYR A 61 -15.81 -0.88 11.76
C TYR A 61 -14.34 -1.28 11.88
N ASP A 62 -13.51 -0.60 11.09
CA ASP A 62 -12.09 -0.87 11.04
C ASP A 62 -11.28 0.42 10.79
N GLU A 63 -10.15 0.55 11.52
CA GLU A 63 -9.14 1.60 11.36
C GLU A 63 -7.87 0.95 10.81
N PHE A 64 -7.32 1.50 9.73
CA PHE A 64 -6.18 0.89 9.03
C PHE A 64 -5.24 1.95 8.44
N ILE A 65 -4.03 1.54 8.09
CA ILE A 65 -3.05 2.41 7.42
C ILE A 65 -3.20 2.27 5.91
N SER A 66 -3.38 3.39 5.22
CA SER A 66 -3.34 3.47 3.75
C SER A 66 -2.03 4.07 3.28
N VAL A 67 -1.49 3.51 2.20
CA VAL A 67 -0.30 4.01 1.50
C VAL A 67 -0.70 4.45 0.09
N ASP A 68 -0.46 5.71 -0.24
CA ASP A 68 -0.83 6.30 -1.53
C ASP A 68 0.38 6.44 -2.45
N PHE A 69 0.15 6.10 -3.71
CA PHE A 69 1.10 6.28 -4.79
C PHE A 69 0.47 7.03 -5.96
N GLU A 70 1.20 8.00 -6.52
CA GLU A 70 0.89 8.62 -7.81
C GLU A 70 1.31 7.67 -8.95
N ILE A 71 0.35 7.28 -9.79
CA ILE A 71 0.59 6.40 -10.94
C ILE A 71 1.28 7.20 -12.04
N LEU A 72 2.47 6.76 -12.42
CA LEU A 72 3.26 7.33 -13.51
C LEU A 72 3.05 6.59 -14.84
N GLU A 73 2.79 5.28 -14.77
CA GLU A 73 2.62 4.41 -15.94
C GLU A 73 1.76 3.18 -15.59
N ILE A 74 0.81 2.84 -16.45
CA ILE A 74 0.02 1.61 -16.34
C ILE A 74 0.69 0.54 -17.20
N ILE A 75 1.20 -0.51 -16.56
CA ILE A 75 1.88 -1.63 -17.24
C ILE A 75 0.87 -2.71 -17.64
N THR A 76 -0.08 -3.01 -16.74
CA THR A 76 -1.20 -3.90 -17.01
C THR A 76 -2.43 -3.33 -16.34
N ASP A 77 -3.45 -3.07 -17.17
CA ASP A 77 -4.74 -2.54 -16.74
C ASP A 77 -5.70 -3.70 -16.48
N GLY A 78 -5.81 -4.08 -15.23
CA GLY A 78 -6.67 -5.14 -14.74
C GLY A 78 -8.00 -4.61 -14.19
N PRO A 79 -8.63 -5.31 -13.23
CA PRO A 79 -9.97 -4.99 -12.77
C PRO A 79 -10.06 -3.71 -11.93
N ARG A 80 -8.97 -3.27 -11.27
CA ARG A 80 -8.99 -2.10 -10.38
C ARG A 80 -9.09 -0.76 -11.14
N ARG A 81 -8.48 -0.68 -12.33
CA ARG A 81 -8.57 0.47 -13.26
C ARG A 81 -8.24 1.82 -12.64
N TYR A 82 -7.21 1.89 -11.80
CA TYR A 82 -6.71 3.14 -11.28
C TYR A 82 -6.10 4.01 -12.38
N ASN A 83 -6.31 5.33 -12.31
CA ASN A 83 -5.92 6.26 -13.38
C ASN A 83 -4.88 7.31 -12.98
N GLU A 84 -4.84 7.73 -11.71
CA GLU A 84 -3.98 8.83 -11.26
C GLU A 84 -3.28 8.49 -9.94
N TYR A 85 -4.03 7.93 -9.00
CA TYR A 85 -3.50 7.45 -7.73
C TYR A 85 -3.97 6.02 -7.46
N VAL A 86 -3.14 5.28 -6.72
CA VAL A 86 -3.51 4.01 -6.12
C VAL A 86 -3.24 4.09 -4.61
N SER A 87 -4.28 3.81 -3.84
CA SER A 87 -4.22 3.66 -2.39
C SER A 87 -4.21 2.18 -2.07
N ILE A 88 -3.23 1.73 -1.30
CA ILE A 88 -3.12 0.34 -0.87
C ILE A 88 -3.20 0.24 0.63
N ASP A 89 -3.93 -0.76 1.11
CA ASP A 89 -4.03 -1.13 2.52
C ASP A 89 -4.00 -2.65 2.65
N TYR A 90 -4.09 -3.17 3.87
CA TYR A 90 -3.93 -4.61 4.11
C TYR A 90 -4.98 -5.49 3.42
N ARG A 91 -6.14 -4.93 3.02
CA ARG A 91 -7.24 -5.63 2.36
C ARG A 91 -7.00 -5.83 0.87
N ASP A 92 -6.22 -4.94 0.25
CA ASP A 92 -5.87 -4.97 -1.19
C ASP A 92 -4.38 -4.66 -1.43
N PHE A 93 -3.50 -5.27 -0.64
CA PHE A 93 -2.07 -5.03 -0.74
C PHE A 93 -1.46 -5.72 -1.98
N PRO A 94 -0.53 -5.07 -2.71
CA PRO A 94 0.19 -5.72 -3.80
C PRO A 94 0.98 -6.93 -3.32
N ASP A 95 1.08 -7.95 -4.16
CA ASP A 95 1.91 -9.11 -3.88
C ASP A 95 3.40 -8.78 -3.92
N GLU A 96 3.76 -7.77 -4.73
CA GLU A 96 5.13 -7.31 -4.87
C GLU A 96 5.21 -5.78 -5.08
N ILE A 97 6.16 -5.16 -4.37
CA ILE A 97 6.55 -3.76 -4.55
C ILE A 97 8.07 -3.71 -4.72
N ILE A 98 8.53 -3.28 -5.89
CA ILE A 98 9.96 -3.16 -6.22
C ILE A 98 10.29 -1.69 -6.48
N ASP A 99 11.29 -1.14 -5.79
CA ASP A 99 11.97 0.07 -6.23
C ASP A 99 12.84 -0.28 -7.46
N ILE A 100 12.35 0.08 -8.65
CA ILE A 100 13.04 -0.18 -9.92
C ILE A 100 14.17 0.83 -10.19
N THR A 101 14.24 1.92 -9.43
CA THR A 101 15.32 2.91 -9.51
C THR A 101 16.58 2.40 -8.81
N ASN A 102 16.41 1.81 -7.63
CA ASN A 102 17.50 1.28 -6.81
C ASN A 102 17.68 -0.24 -6.92
N ASN A 103 16.81 -0.92 -7.68
CA ASN A 103 16.79 -2.38 -7.82
C ASN A 103 16.67 -3.09 -6.46
N HIS A 104 15.67 -2.68 -5.68
CA HIS A 104 15.42 -3.17 -4.32
C HIS A 104 13.98 -3.65 -4.17
N THR A 105 13.78 -4.82 -3.57
CA THR A 105 12.45 -5.32 -3.21
C THR A 105 11.99 -4.70 -1.90
N VAL A 106 10.95 -3.88 -1.97
CA VAL A 106 10.34 -3.23 -0.80
C VAL A 106 9.33 -4.16 -0.14
N TYR A 107 8.58 -4.93 -0.92
CA TYR A 107 7.67 -5.96 -0.43
C TYR A 107 7.63 -7.15 -1.42
N PRO A 108 7.58 -8.41 -0.97
CA PRO A 108 7.70 -8.85 0.43
C PRO A 108 9.12 -8.57 0.97
N ASN A 109 9.21 -7.99 2.16
CA ASN A 109 10.50 -7.71 2.80
C ASN A 109 10.84 -8.83 3.80
N PRO A 110 11.85 -9.67 3.52
CA PRO A 110 12.23 -10.77 4.43
C PRO A 110 12.88 -10.29 5.73
N ASN A 111 13.14 -8.99 5.88
CA ASN A 111 13.85 -8.39 7.00
C ASN A 111 12.98 -7.48 7.88
N VAL A 112 11.65 -7.49 7.75
CA VAL A 112 10.79 -6.74 8.69
C VAL A 112 10.95 -7.37 10.08
N PRO A 113 11.48 -6.65 11.09
CA PRO A 113 11.55 -7.18 12.44
C PRO A 113 10.13 -7.35 12.99
N PRO A 114 9.83 -8.43 13.73
CA PRO A 114 8.58 -8.50 14.48
C PRO A 114 8.51 -7.30 15.45
N ARG A 115 7.30 -6.79 15.67
CA ARG A 115 7.02 -5.64 16.54
C ARG A 115 7.71 -5.80 17.93
N PRO A 116 8.30 -4.74 18.52
CA PRO A 116 8.86 -4.79 19.87
C PRO A 116 7.81 -5.06 20.95
#